data_AF-A0A523UWI0-F1
#
_entry.id   AF-A0A523UWI0-F1
#
_cell.length_a   1.000
_cell.length_b   1.000
_cell.length_c   1.000
_cell.angle_alpha   90.00
_cell.angle_beta   90.00
_cell.angle_gamma   90.00
#
_symmetry.space_group_name_H-M   'P 1'
#
loop_
_entity.id
_entity.type
_entity.pdbx_description
1 polymer ?
#
loop_
_entity_poly.entity_id
_entity_poly.type
_entity_poly.pdbx_seq_one_letter_code
_entity_poly.pdbx_strand_id
1 'polypeptide(L)'
;MHNRRRKIQFRLALRLKVARYMITLAIFSLLVLGVCVFFFIFWNPIASGLLLISDPFTRSAAQVFNNAVRSLFLLFFVLNFVFLWLTYIISVRVMGPFARISRVLEEIAEGNTPQEISFRSSDQAQFQELIEPFNRALATIRQRKEQLKEIKKELDAYLASPEGSTAAKGEAVLLRKIRERLDRLG
;
A
#
# COMPACT_ATOMS: atom_id res chain seq x y z
N MET A 1 24.52 4.66 -14.63
CA MET A 1 24.59 4.54 -13.14
C MET A 1 23.57 5.38 -12.36
N HIS A 2 22.87 6.35 -12.97
CA HIS A 2 21.94 7.24 -12.26
C HIS A 2 20.66 6.54 -11.73
N ASN A 3 20.23 5.44 -12.35
CA ASN A 3 18.92 4.83 -12.06
C ASN A 3 18.86 3.96 -10.79
N ARG A 4 20.00 3.51 -10.23
CA ARG A 4 19.99 2.72 -8.98
C ARG A 4 19.68 3.56 -7.72
N ARG A 5 20.01 4.86 -7.73
CA ARG A 5 19.82 5.73 -6.56
C ARG A 5 18.34 6.06 -6.30
N ARG A 6 17.53 6.26 -7.35
CA ARG A 6 16.06 6.50 -7.22
C ARG A 6 15.31 5.31 -6.62
N LYS A 7 15.61 4.08 -7.06
CA LYS A 7 15.00 2.84 -6.52
C LYS A 7 15.26 2.59 -5.02
N ILE A 8 16.30 3.19 -4.45
CA ILE A 8 16.59 3.14 -3.01
C ILE A 8 15.78 4.21 -2.27
N GLN A 9 15.71 5.43 -2.83
CA GLN A 9 14.97 6.55 -2.24
C GLN A 9 13.46 6.30 -2.16
N PHE A 10 12.85 5.67 -3.17
CA PHE A 10 11.41 5.38 -3.12
C PHE A 10 11.04 4.40 -2.00
N ARG A 11 11.83 3.33 -1.83
CA ARG A 11 11.64 2.37 -0.73
C ARG A 11 11.80 3.01 0.64
N LEU A 12 12.74 3.94 0.78
CA LEU A 12 12.94 4.72 2.00
C LEU A 12 11.77 5.66 2.26
N ALA A 13 11.26 6.36 1.24
CA ALA A 13 10.14 7.29 1.38
C ALA A 13 8.84 6.58 1.82
N LEU A 14 8.51 5.42 1.23
CA LEU A 14 7.35 4.63 1.63
C LEU A 14 7.52 4.13 3.08
N ARG A 15 8.72 3.64 3.44
CA ARG A 15 9.04 3.19 4.81
C ARG A 15 8.94 4.31 5.82
N LEU A 16 9.39 5.51 5.45
CA LEU A 16 9.32 6.68 6.32
C LEU A 16 7.87 7.14 6.53
N LYS A 17 7.02 7.13 5.49
CA LYS A 17 5.60 7.47 5.63
C LYS A 17 4.86 6.52 6.56
N VAL A 18 5.08 5.21 6.39
CA VAL A 18 4.48 4.18 7.24
C VAL A 18 5.04 4.24 8.67
N ALA A 19 6.36 4.39 8.82
CA ALA A 19 7.00 4.55 10.11
C ALA A 19 6.48 5.80 10.84
N ARG A 20 6.29 6.91 10.13
CA ARG A 20 5.68 8.12 10.70
C ARG A 20 4.29 7.84 11.23
N TYR A 21 3.45 7.14 10.46
CA TYR A 21 2.10 6.77 10.90
C TYR A 21 2.14 5.86 12.14
N MET A 22 3.03 4.87 12.16
CA MET A 22 3.25 3.99 13.32
C MET A 22 3.71 4.75 14.56
N ILE A 23 4.65 5.68 14.40
CA ILE A 23 5.14 6.52 15.49
C ILE A 23 4.02 7.40 16.02
N THR A 24 3.23 8.05 15.15
CA THR A 24 2.09 8.86 15.59
C THR A 24 1.04 8.03 16.33
N LEU A 25 0.76 6.81 15.86
CA LEU A 25 -0.17 5.89 16.50
C LEU A 25 0.35 5.40 17.86
N ALA A 26 1.65 5.10 17.95
CA ALA A 26 2.30 4.69 19.19
C ALA A 26 2.32 5.82 20.22
N ILE A 27 2.65 7.05 19.81
CA ILE A 27 2.59 8.25 20.67
C ILE A 27 1.15 8.48 21.15
N PHE A 28 0.18 8.42 20.24
CA PHE A 28 -1.23 8.57 20.60
C PHE A 28 -1.68 7.50 21.62
N SER A 29 -1.30 6.24 21.37
CA SER A 29 -1.57 5.14 22.29
C SER A 29 -0.96 5.39 23.68
N LEU A 30 0.29 5.86 23.72
CA LEU A 30 1.00 6.15 24.95
C LEU A 30 0.39 7.34 25.70
N LEU A 31 -0.13 8.34 25.00
CA LEU A 31 -0.88 9.45 25.59
C LEU A 31 -2.19 8.97 26.21
N VAL A 32 -2.96 8.15 25.50
CA VAL A 32 -4.22 7.58 26.04
C VAL A 32 -3.91 6.74 27.28
N LEU A 33 -2.87 5.91 27.23
CA LEU A 33 -2.44 5.11 28.36
C LEU A 33 -2.00 5.99 29.55
N GLY A 34 -1.26 7.07 29.29
CA GLY A 34 -0.87 8.05 30.30
C GLY A 34 -2.07 8.71 30.98
N VAL A 35 -3.10 9.08 30.20
CA VAL A 35 -4.36 9.61 30.75
C VAL A 35 -5.06 8.57 31.61
N CYS A 36 -5.17 7.32 31.15
CA CYS A 36 -5.77 6.24 31.93
C CYS A 36 -5.02 5.98 33.25
N VAL A 37 -3.68 5.95 33.21
CA VAL A 37 -2.84 5.78 34.42
C VAL A 37 -3.01 6.97 35.36
N PHE A 38 -3.01 8.20 34.84
CA PHE A 38 -3.25 9.40 35.64
C PHE A 38 -4.60 9.35 36.35
N PHE A 39 -5.67 9.02 35.63
CA PHE A 39 -7.00 8.83 36.22
C PHE A 39 -6.99 7.73 37.28
N PHE A 40 -6.32 6.60 37.04
CA PHE A 40 -6.23 5.52 38.01
C PHE A 40 -5.50 5.94 39.29
N ILE A 41 -4.36 6.61 39.17
CA ILE A 41 -3.56 7.09 40.31
C ILE A 41 -4.33 8.16 41.10
N PHE A 42 -5.02 9.08 40.41
CA PHE A 42 -5.74 10.17 41.06
C PHE A 42 -7.07 9.71 41.70
N TRP A 43 -7.76 8.76 41.07
CA TRP A 43 -9.05 8.26 41.54
C TRP A 43 -8.91 7.34 42.76
N ASN A 44 -7.85 6.55 42.83
CA ASN A 44 -7.68 5.54 43.89
C ASN A 44 -7.64 6.16 45.32
N PRO A 45 -6.88 7.23 45.60
CA PRO A 45 -6.93 7.94 46.87
C PRO A 45 -8.32 8.49 47.20
N ILE A 46 -9.00 9.11 46.23
CA ILE A 46 -10.33 9.69 46.40
C ILE A 46 -11.35 8.60 46.76
N ALA A 47 -11.31 7.47 46.03
CA ALA A 47 -12.15 6.32 46.31
C ALA A 47 -11.85 5.73 47.69
N SER A 48 -10.57 5.62 48.09
CA SER A 48 -10.19 5.11 49.40
C SER A 48 -10.59 6.04 50.57
N GLY A 49 -10.53 7.36 50.37
CA GLY A 49 -11.02 8.34 51.35
C GLY A 49 -12.53 8.30 51.52
N LEU A 50 -13.27 8.15 50.41
CA LEU A 50 -14.73 7.94 50.42
C LEU A 50 -15.12 6.64 51.13
N LEU A 51 -14.32 5.56 50.99
CA LEU A 51 -14.57 4.29 51.68
C LEU A 51 -14.50 4.40 53.21
N LEU A 52 -13.68 5.28 53.76
CA LEU A 52 -13.51 5.42 55.21
C LEU A 52 -14.72 6.11 55.88
N ILE A 53 -15.32 7.08 55.20
CA ILE A 53 -16.35 7.97 55.76
C ILE A 53 -17.78 7.44 55.50
N SER A 54 -17.92 6.41 54.65
CA SER A 54 -19.22 6.01 54.09
C SER A 54 -19.85 4.78 54.75
N ASP A 55 -21.18 4.72 54.69
CA ASP A 55 -22.02 3.64 55.21
C ASP A 55 -21.63 2.25 54.65
N PRO A 56 -21.97 1.14 55.34
CA PRO A 56 -21.62 -0.22 54.91
C PRO A 56 -22.05 -0.55 53.47
N PHE A 57 -23.18 0.00 53.02
CA PHE A 57 -23.68 -0.15 51.66
C PHE A 57 -22.79 0.56 50.62
N THR A 58 -22.33 1.77 50.93
CA THR A 58 -21.47 2.56 50.04
C THR A 58 -20.07 1.94 49.95
N ARG A 59 -19.59 1.30 51.03
CA ARG A 59 -18.32 0.58 51.05
C ARG A 59 -18.28 -0.60 50.08
N SER A 60 -19.34 -1.42 50.08
CA SER A 60 -19.41 -2.56 49.17
C SER A 60 -19.52 -2.11 47.71
N ALA A 61 -20.32 -1.07 47.42
CA ALA A 61 -20.44 -0.49 46.09
C ALA A 61 -19.09 0.04 45.55
N ALA A 62 -18.33 0.77 46.36
CA ALA A 62 -17.03 1.32 45.97
C ALA A 62 -15.96 0.23 45.81
N GLN A 63 -15.99 -0.86 46.57
CA GLN A 63 -15.11 -2.01 46.35
C GLN A 63 -15.39 -2.70 45.01
N VAL A 64 -16.66 -2.95 44.68
CA VAL A 64 -17.06 -3.52 43.38
C VAL A 64 -16.62 -2.60 42.24
N PHE A 65 -16.82 -1.29 42.39
CA PHE A 65 -16.38 -0.31 41.40
C PHE A 65 -14.86 -0.33 41.19
N ASN A 66 -14.06 -0.32 42.27
CA ASN A 66 -12.60 -0.37 42.17
C ASN A 66 -12.11 -1.67 41.50
N ASN A 67 -12.72 -2.80 41.82
CA ASN A 67 -12.39 -4.08 41.17
C ASN A 67 -12.76 -4.06 39.68
N ALA A 68 -13.89 -3.46 39.32
CA ALA A 68 -14.30 -3.28 37.94
C ALA A 68 -13.33 -2.37 37.17
N VAL A 69 -12.97 -1.22 37.72
CA VAL A 69 -12.00 -0.28 37.13
C VAL A 69 -10.64 -0.96 36.93
N ARG A 70 -10.15 -1.72 37.93
CA ARG A 70 -8.88 -2.45 37.82
C ARG A 70 -8.92 -3.52 36.73
N SER A 71 -10.02 -4.26 36.64
CA SER A 71 -10.22 -5.29 35.61
C SER A 71 -10.31 -4.68 34.21
N LEU A 72 -11.04 -3.58 34.06
CA LEU A 72 -11.15 -2.83 32.81
C LEU A 72 -9.81 -2.23 32.38
N PHE A 73 -9.00 -1.73 33.33
CA PHE A 73 -7.67 -1.20 33.05
C PHE A 73 -6.72 -2.29 32.52
N LEU A 74 -6.72 -3.47 33.16
CA LEU A 74 -5.95 -4.62 32.67
C LEU A 74 -6.40 -5.05 31.27
N LEU A 75 -7.72 -5.13 31.05
CA LEU A 75 -8.28 -5.46 29.74
C LEU A 75 -7.87 -4.43 28.68
N PHE A 76 -7.95 -3.14 29.01
CA PHE A 76 -7.54 -2.05 28.12
C PHE A 76 -6.07 -2.18 27.72
N PHE A 77 -5.18 -2.47 28.68
CA PHE A 77 -3.76 -2.67 28.41
C PHE A 77 -3.50 -3.83 27.43
N VAL A 78 -4.17 -4.98 27.67
CA VAL A 78 -4.07 -6.15 26.79
C VAL A 78 -4.60 -5.85 25.39
N LEU A 79 -5.77 -5.22 25.27
CA LEU A 79 -6.36 -4.86 23.99
C LEU A 79 -5.50 -3.86 23.23
N ASN A 80 -4.92 -2.88 23.92
CA ASN A 80 -4.03 -1.90 23.32
C ASN A 80 -2.77 -2.57 22.73
N PHE A 81 -2.17 -3.50 23.50
CA PHE A 81 -1.02 -4.27 23.02
C PHE A 81 -1.38 -5.12 21.78
N VAL A 82 -2.50 -5.84 21.83
CA VAL A 82 -2.99 -6.64 20.69
C VAL A 82 -3.25 -5.76 19.47
N PHE A 83 -3.84 -4.58 19.67
CA PHE A 83 -4.11 -3.63 18.59
C PHE A 83 -2.82 -3.11 17.93
N LEU A 84 -1.82 -2.70 18.73
CA LEU A 84 -0.52 -2.28 18.21
C LEU A 84 0.18 -3.43 17.46
N TRP A 85 0.13 -4.64 18.01
CA TRP A 85 0.71 -5.82 17.40
C TRP A 85 0.06 -6.17 16.05
N LEU A 86 -1.26 -6.18 15.99
CA LEU A 86 -2.02 -6.40 14.74
C LEU A 86 -1.70 -5.33 13.70
N THR A 87 -1.71 -4.07 14.10
CA THR A 87 -1.40 -2.95 13.20
C THR A 87 0.00 -3.11 12.62
N TYR A 88 0.98 -3.47 13.44
CA TYR A 88 2.35 -3.75 13.01
C TYR A 88 2.41 -4.88 11.97
N ILE A 89 1.77 -6.03 12.26
CA ILE A 89 1.75 -7.19 11.33
C ILE A 89 1.12 -6.80 10.00
N ILE A 90 -0.05 -6.16 10.03
CA ILE A 90 -0.78 -5.75 8.82
C ILE A 90 0.11 -4.81 7.99
N SER A 91 0.73 -3.83 8.64
CA SER A 91 1.58 -2.87 7.96
C SER A 91 2.78 -3.52 7.26
N VAL A 92 3.50 -4.41 7.94
CA VAL A 92 4.64 -5.13 7.34
C VAL A 92 4.19 -5.99 6.17
N ARG A 93 3.05 -6.70 6.32
CA ARG A 93 2.53 -7.62 5.31
C ARG A 93 2.03 -6.89 4.06
N VAL A 94 1.32 -5.79 4.21
CA VAL A 94 0.76 -4.99 3.09
C VAL A 94 1.87 -4.24 2.35
N MET A 95 2.89 -3.78 3.06
CA MET A 95 3.90 -2.91 2.48
C MET A 95 4.80 -3.61 1.44
N GLY A 96 5.05 -4.91 1.60
CA GLY A 96 5.82 -5.70 0.64
C GLY A 96 5.19 -5.72 -0.77
N PRO A 97 3.94 -6.20 -0.90
CA PRO A 97 3.17 -6.17 -2.15
C PRO A 97 3.10 -4.78 -2.80
N PHE A 98 2.75 -3.75 -2.05
CA PHE A 98 2.65 -2.37 -2.58
C PHE A 98 3.99 -1.85 -3.11
N ALA A 99 5.10 -2.13 -2.41
CA ALA A 99 6.43 -1.74 -2.87
C ALA A 99 6.84 -2.45 -4.17
N ARG A 100 6.36 -3.69 -4.42
CA ARG A 100 6.59 -4.39 -5.69
C ARG A 100 5.76 -3.77 -6.82
N ILE A 101 4.46 -3.55 -6.59
CA ILE A 101 3.57 -2.90 -7.58
C ILE A 101 4.14 -1.55 -8.00
N SER A 102 4.51 -0.71 -7.03
CA SER A 102 5.04 0.61 -7.32
C SER A 102 6.34 0.56 -8.13
N ARG A 103 7.20 -0.43 -7.91
CA ARG A 103 8.43 -0.60 -8.71
C ARG A 103 8.10 -0.96 -10.15
N VAL A 104 7.12 -1.83 -10.34
CA VAL A 104 6.70 -2.23 -11.69
C VAL A 104 6.06 -1.06 -12.42
N LEU A 105 5.23 -0.27 -11.76
CA LEU A 105 4.71 0.99 -12.31
C LEU A 105 5.82 1.97 -12.68
N GLU A 106 6.86 2.11 -11.85
CA GLU A 106 8.03 2.93 -12.16
C GLU A 106 8.77 2.41 -13.40
N GLU A 107 8.92 1.09 -13.54
CA GLU A 107 9.52 0.48 -14.74
C GLU A 107 8.69 0.72 -16.01
N ILE A 108 7.35 0.64 -15.92
CA ILE A 108 6.45 1.01 -17.03
C ILE A 108 6.63 2.48 -17.39
N ALA A 109 6.67 3.37 -16.39
CA ALA A 109 6.84 4.81 -16.59
C ALA A 109 8.18 5.17 -17.26
N GLU A 110 9.23 4.37 -17.01
CA GLU A 110 10.53 4.47 -17.69
C GLU A 110 10.53 3.86 -19.11
N GLY A 111 9.40 3.33 -19.58
CA GLY A 111 9.28 2.68 -20.89
C GLY A 111 9.82 1.25 -20.93
N ASN A 112 10.22 0.69 -19.78
CA ASN A 112 10.62 -0.70 -19.69
C ASN A 112 9.38 -1.61 -19.77
N THR A 113 9.59 -2.87 -20.14
CA THR A 113 8.53 -3.88 -20.17
C THR A 113 8.79 -4.87 -19.04
N PRO A 114 8.33 -4.55 -17.81
CA PRO A 114 8.62 -5.37 -16.64
C PRO A 114 7.94 -6.73 -16.75
N GLN A 115 8.47 -7.72 -16.02
CA GLN A 115 7.87 -9.06 -15.87
C GLN A 115 6.58 -9.02 -15.04
N GLU A 116 5.81 -10.12 -15.08
CA GLU A 116 4.58 -10.24 -14.30
C GLU A 116 4.88 -10.19 -12.81
N ILE A 117 3.94 -9.60 -12.05
CA ILE A 117 4.05 -9.57 -10.60
C ILE A 117 3.59 -10.91 -10.05
N SER A 118 4.47 -11.57 -9.30
CA SER A 118 4.10 -12.66 -8.41
C SER A 118 4.37 -12.26 -6.95
N PHE A 119 3.45 -12.64 -6.07
CA PHE A 119 3.66 -12.57 -4.63
C PHE A 119 4.00 -13.94 -4.06
N ARG A 120 4.47 -13.96 -2.81
CA ARG A 120 4.69 -15.21 -2.08
C ARG A 120 3.34 -15.89 -1.82
N SER A 121 3.33 -17.21 -1.70
CA SER A 121 2.11 -17.99 -1.44
C SER A 121 1.30 -17.47 -0.24
N SER A 122 1.98 -16.97 0.81
CA SER A 122 1.33 -16.37 1.98
C SER A 122 0.53 -15.10 1.66
N ASP A 123 0.97 -14.29 0.69
CA ASP A 123 0.34 -13.01 0.36
C ASP A 123 -0.58 -13.14 -0.84
N GLN A 124 -0.39 -14.18 -1.65
CA GLN A 124 -1.12 -14.38 -2.90
C GLN A 124 -2.63 -14.44 -2.68
N ALA A 125 -3.12 -15.19 -1.69
CA ALA A 125 -4.56 -15.31 -1.42
C ALA A 125 -5.24 -13.97 -1.07
N GLN A 126 -4.52 -13.05 -0.42
CA GLN A 126 -5.09 -11.76 -0.01
C GLN A 126 -5.07 -10.70 -1.12
N PHE A 127 -4.16 -10.83 -2.08
CA PHE A 127 -3.94 -9.83 -3.12
C PHE A 127 -4.22 -10.35 -4.53
N GLN A 128 -4.72 -11.57 -4.68
CA GLN A 128 -4.96 -12.18 -5.99
C GLN A 128 -5.91 -11.34 -6.85
N GLU A 129 -6.99 -10.84 -6.26
CA GLU A 129 -7.96 -9.96 -6.93
C GLU A 129 -7.35 -8.66 -7.45
N LEU A 130 -6.23 -8.20 -6.85
CA LEU A 130 -5.50 -7.03 -7.31
C LEU A 130 -4.44 -7.37 -8.36
N ILE A 131 -3.75 -8.51 -8.20
CA ILE A 131 -2.64 -8.92 -9.09
C ILE A 131 -3.17 -9.32 -10.46
N GLU A 132 -4.26 -10.06 -10.53
CA GLU A 132 -4.76 -10.60 -11.78
C GLU A 132 -5.12 -9.50 -12.80
N PRO A 133 -5.95 -8.48 -12.47
CA PRO A 133 -6.21 -7.38 -13.39
C PRO A 133 -4.95 -6.58 -13.69
N PHE A 134 -4.02 -6.46 -12.74
CA PHE A 134 -2.75 -5.76 -12.95
C PHE A 134 -1.85 -6.47 -13.96
N ASN A 135 -1.68 -7.79 -13.83
CA ASN A 135 -0.92 -8.60 -14.77
C ASN A 135 -1.60 -8.66 -16.15
N ARG A 136 -2.93 -8.67 -16.19
CA ARG A 136 -3.69 -8.55 -17.44
C ARG A 136 -3.39 -7.22 -18.14
N ALA A 137 -3.40 -6.11 -17.40
CA ALA A 137 -3.02 -4.80 -17.94
C ALA A 137 -1.57 -4.78 -18.45
N LEU A 138 -0.63 -5.39 -17.71
CA LEU A 138 0.76 -5.54 -18.15
C LEU A 138 0.88 -6.33 -19.46
N ALA A 139 0.13 -7.43 -19.59
CA ALA A 139 0.11 -8.24 -20.80
C ALA A 139 -0.39 -7.43 -22.00
N THR A 140 -1.47 -6.65 -21.83
CA THR A 140 -1.99 -5.74 -22.87
C THR A 140 -0.96 -4.69 -23.27
N ILE A 141 -0.26 -4.07 -22.30
CA ILE A 141 0.79 -3.09 -22.59
C ILE A 141 1.94 -3.72 -23.38
N ARG A 142 2.37 -4.94 -23.02
CA ARG A 142 3.40 -5.68 -23.75
C ARG A 142 2.97 -5.98 -25.19
N GLN A 143 1.75 -6.49 -25.36
CA GLN A 143 1.20 -6.81 -26.67
C GLN A 143 1.14 -5.57 -27.57
N ARG A 144 0.60 -4.45 -27.06
CA ARG A 144 0.54 -3.19 -27.81
C ARG A 144 1.94 -2.66 -28.17
N LYS A 145 2.90 -2.78 -27.26
CA LYS A 145 4.29 -2.38 -27.52
C LYS A 145 4.93 -3.21 -28.64
N GLU A 146 4.67 -4.52 -28.68
CA GLU A 146 5.20 -5.38 -29.74
C GLU A 146 4.55 -5.08 -31.09
N GLN A 147 3.23 -4.89 -31.14
CA GLN A 147 2.51 -4.45 -32.34
C GLN A 147 3.05 -3.11 -32.88
N LEU A 148 3.36 -2.16 -32.00
CA LEU A 148 3.98 -0.89 -32.41
C LEU A 148 5.38 -1.07 -33.00
N LYS A 149 6.20 -2.00 -32.47
CA LYS A 149 7.51 -2.30 -33.06
C LYS A 149 7.38 -2.92 -34.45
N GLU A 150 6.42 -3.82 -34.65
CA GLU A 150 6.16 -4.42 -35.96
C GLU A 150 5.74 -3.35 -36.98
N ILE A 151 4.79 -2.48 -36.61
CA ILE A 151 4.36 -1.34 -37.45
C ILE A 151 5.56 -0.44 -37.80
N LYS A 152 6.41 -0.13 -36.81
CA LYS A 152 7.62 0.66 -37.04
C LYS A 152 8.56 -0.02 -38.03
N LYS A 153 8.80 -1.34 -37.89
CA LYS A 153 9.67 -2.11 -38.79
C LYS A 153 9.12 -2.13 -40.22
N GLU A 154 7.80 -2.29 -40.40
CA GLU A 154 7.15 -2.20 -41.71
C GLU A 154 7.32 -0.81 -42.34
N LEU A 155 7.15 0.25 -41.55
CA LEU A 155 7.34 1.64 -41.99
C LEU A 155 8.80 1.90 -42.40
N ASP A 156 9.77 1.49 -41.57
CA ASP A 156 11.21 1.64 -41.85
C ASP A 156 11.60 0.88 -43.13
N ALA A 157 11.06 -0.33 -43.34
CA ALA A 157 11.30 -1.11 -44.56
C ALA A 157 10.68 -0.46 -45.81
N TYR A 158 9.50 0.15 -45.68
CA TYR A 158 8.86 0.88 -46.78
C TYR A 158 9.65 2.13 -47.17
N LEU A 159 10.10 2.92 -46.19
CA LEU A 159 10.91 4.12 -46.41
C LEU A 159 12.28 3.79 -47.06
N ALA A 160 12.82 2.61 -46.81
CA ALA A 160 14.06 2.13 -47.44
C ALA A 160 13.86 1.58 -48.88
N SER A 161 12.61 1.36 -49.31
CA SER A 161 12.31 0.83 -50.65
C SER A 161 12.28 1.93 -51.73
N PRO A 162 12.66 1.62 -52.99
CA PRO A 162 12.62 2.59 -54.10
C PRO A 162 11.21 3.15 -54.39
N GLU A 163 10.17 2.36 -54.09
CA GLU A 163 8.75 2.76 -54.23
C GLU A 163 8.35 3.83 -53.22
N GLY A 164 8.99 3.86 -52.03
CA GLY A 164 8.80 4.91 -51.03
C GLY A 164 9.40 6.27 -51.43
N SER A 165 10.31 6.29 -52.42
CA SER A 165 10.99 7.51 -52.87
C SER A 165 10.28 8.24 -54.01
N THR A 166 9.33 7.62 -54.73
CA THR A 166 8.85 8.17 -56.01
C THR A 166 7.32 8.17 -56.22
N ALA A 167 6.48 7.75 -55.27
CA ALA A 167 5.03 7.67 -55.52
C ALA A 167 4.13 8.19 -54.38
N ALA A 168 3.51 9.36 -54.58
CA ALA A 168 2.45 9.92 -53.74
C ALA A 168 1.24 8.97 -53.55
N LYS A 169 1.01 8.02 -54.47
CA LYS A 169 -0.03 6.98 -54.35
C LYS A 169 0.34 5.86 -53.38
N GLY A 170 1.63 5.49 -53.27
CA GLY A 170 2.07 4.44 -52.34
C GLY A 170 2.01 4.91 -50.89
N GLU A 171 2.39 6.17 -50.66
CA GLU A 171 2.38 6.80 -49.35
C GLU A 171 0.96 6.87 -48.75
N ALA A 172 -0.04 7.23 -49.57
CA ALA A 172 -1.44 7.27 -49.14
C ALA A 172 -2.00 5.89 -48.74
N VAL A 173 -1.59 4.82 -49.43
CA VAL A 173 -2.02 3.44 -49.11
C VAL A 173 -1.36 2.97 -47.81
N LEU A 174 -0.07 3.28 -47.60
CA LEU A 174 0.63 2.92 -46.38
C LEU A 174 0.10 3.68 -45.17
N LEU A 175 -0.09 4.99 -45.28
CA LEU A 175 -0.65 5.82 -44.21
C LEU A 175 -2.07 5.38 -43.85
N ARG A 176 -2.88 4.97 -44.83
CA ARG A 176 -4.20 4.37 -44.57
C ARG A 176 -4.08 3.06 -43.80
N LYS A 177 -3.17 2.16 -44.18
CA LYS A 177 -2.96 0.87 -43.51
C LYS A 177 -2.42 1.04 -42.08
N ILE A 178 -1.53 2.00 -41.87
CA ILE A 178 -1.01 2.37 -40.53
C ILE A 178 -2.11 2.97 -39.67
N ARG A 179 -2.93 3.86 -40.23
CA ARG A 179 -4.10 4.44 -39.55
C ARG A 179 -5.11 3.37 -39.15
N GLU A 180 -5.46 2.47 -40.05
CA GLU A 180 -6.37 1.36 -39.76
C GLU A 180 -5.84 0.43 -38.66
N ARG A 181 -4.51 0.25 -38.55
CA ARG A 181 -3.89 -0.51 -37.44
C ARG A 181 -3.83 0.28 -36.13
N LEU A 182 -3.58 1.58 -36.17
CA LEU A 182 -3.64 2.48 -35.01
C LEU A 182 -5.06 2.57 -34.44
N ASP A 183 -6.07 2.63 -35.30
CA ASP A 183 -7.49 2.66 -34.90
C ASP A 183 -7.92 1.33 -34.24
N ARG A 184 -7.27 0.20 -34.58
CA ARG A 184 -7.46 -1.09 -33.88
C ARG A 184 -6.74 -1.19 -32.55
N LEU A 185 -5.82 -0.26 -32.24
CA LEU A 185 -5.08 -0.19 -30.98
C LEU A 185 -5.74 0.71 -29.93
N GLY A 186 -6.62 1.63 -30.34
CA GLY A 186 -7.41 2.50 -29.45
C GLY A 186 -8.52 1.73 -28.77
#